data_AF-A0A7V9MNA5-F1
#
_entry.id   AF-A0A7V9MNA5-F1
#
_cell.length_a   1.000
_cell.length_b   1.000
_cell.length_c   1.000
_cell.angle_alpha   90.00
_cell.angle_beta   90.00
_cell.angle_gamma   90.00
#
_symmetry.space_group_name_H-M   'P 1'
#
loop_
_entity.id
_entity.type
_entity.pdbx_description
1 polymer ?
#
loop_
_entity_poly.entity_id
_entity_poly.type
_entity_poly.pdbx_seq_one_letter_code
_entity_poly.pdbx_strand_id
1 'polypeptide(L)'
;MLSKKIIYSWIAGSILMFGLSYLWHGVVLNDFDKISYSPKIFLSFLSLLYIIIGGLLAFCYSLVADKKHVFLRGILLGVAAGFIIFLIIFVLGSSFKVGQINSLHATLDLIWQLIEQGAAGMAIAYVYHYIEQREILFN
;
A
#
# COMPACT_ATOMS: atom_id res chain seq x y z
N MET A 1 -1.72 -8.80 22.69
CA MET A 1 -2.96 -8.51 21.92
C MET A 1 -2.67 -7.36 20.95
N LEU A 2 -3.19 -7.39 19.72
CA LEU A 2 -3.09 -6.26 18.80
C LEU A 2 -3.83 -5.06 19.42
N SER A 3 -3.19 -3.88 19.47
CA SER A 3 -3.82 -2.68 20.00
C SER A 3 -4.84 -2.11 19.00
N LYS A 4 -5.84 -1.38 19.51
CA LYS A 4 -6.86 -0.72 18.67
C LYS A 4 -6.21 0.17 17.59
N LYS A 5 -5.22 0.96 17.98
CA LYS A 5 -4.45 1.81 17.06
C LYS A 5 -3.81 1.04 15.90
N ILE A 6 -3.28 -0.16 16.12
CA ILE A 6 -2.72 -0.99 15.03
C ILE A 6 -3.84 -1.48 14.11
N ILE A 7 -4.95 -1.99 14.66
CA ILE A 7 -6.06 -2.54 13.87
C ILE A 7 -6.70 -1.47 12.98
N TYR A 8 -7.05 -0.30 13.52
CA TYR A 8 -7.69 0.75 12.73
C TYR A 8 -6.76 1.29 11.63
N SER A 9 -5.48 1.44 11.95
CA SER A 9 -4.49 1.91 10.97
C SER A 9 -4.28 0.90 9.85
N TRP A 10 -4.20 -0.39 10.20
CA TRP A 10 -4.14 -1.49 9.25
C TRP A 10 -5.31 -1.43 8.26
N ILE A 11 -6.54 -1.40 8.77
CA ILE A 11 -7.75 -1.36 7.92
C ILE A 11 -7.71 -0.15 6.99
N ALA A 12 -7.40 1.04 7.52
CA ALA A 12 -7.32 2.26 6.73
C ALA A 12 -6.26 2.18 5.62
N GLY A 13 -5.06 1.69 5.94
CA GLY A 13 -3.99 1.51 4.97
C GLY A 13 -4.35 0.50 3.87
N SER A 14 -4.93 -0.63 4.23
CA SER A 14 -5.35 -1.67 3.28
C SER A 14 -6.43 -1.19 2.32
N ILE A 15 -7.45 -0.48 2.83
CA ILE A 15 -8.52 0.11 2.00
C ILE A 15 -7.93 1.13 1.02
N LEU A 16 -7.04 2.02 1.50
CA LEU A 16 -6.47 3.06 0.66
C LEU A 16 -5.58 2.47 -0.45
N MET A 17 -4.72 1.50 -0.14
CA MET A 17 -3.90 0.84 -1.17
C MET A 17 -4.77 0.13 -2.20
N PHE A 18 -5.77 -0.64 -1.77
CA PHE A 18 -6.68 -1.31 -2.70
C PHE A 18 -7.42 -0.31 -3.59
N GLY A 19 -7.91 0.79 -3.01
CA GLY A 19 -8.61 1.84 -3.75
C GLY A 19 -7.73 2.51 -4.79
N LEU A 20 -6.48 2.84 -4.45
CA LEU A 20 -5.52 3.44 -5.37
C LEU A 20 -5.09 2.46 -6.48
N SER A 21 -4.87 1.20 -6.14
CA SER A 21 -4.56 0.16 -7.11
C SER A 21 -5.69 -0.06 -8.10
N TYR A 22 -6.92 -0.12 -7.61
CA TYR A 22 -8.11 -0.24 -8.44
C TYR A 22 -8.29 1.00 -9.33
N LEU A 23 -8.05 2.20 -8.81
CA LEU A 23 -8.09 3.43 -9.60
C LEU A 23 -7.07 3.37 -10.75
N TRP A 24 -5.85 2.92 -10.49
CA TRP A 24 -4.81 2.84 -11.50
C TRP A 24 -5.13 1.80 -12.57
N HIS A 25 -5.33 0.55 -12.19
CA HIS A 25 -5.51 -0.54 -13.15
C HIS A 25 -6.92 -0.60 -13.74
N GLY A 26 -7.95 -0.36 -12.92
CA GLY A 26 -9.35 -0.43 -13.34
C GLY A 26 -9.85 0.80 -14.07
N VAL A 27 -9.29 1.99 -13.82
CA VAL A 27 -9.80 3.25 -14.40
C VAL A 27 -8.77 3.93 -15.30
N VAL A 28 -7.56 4.19 -14.81
CA VAL A 28 -6.56 4.98 -15.55
C VAL A 28 -5.97 4.18 -16.71
N LEU A 29 -5.46 2.97 -16.41
CA LEU A 29 -4.88 2.07 -17.41
C LEU A 29 -5.96 1.24 -18.11
N ASN A 30 -7.09 1.01 -17.44
CA ASN A 30 -8.19 0.15 -17.90
C ASN A 30 -7.65 -1.17 -18.49
N ASP A 31 -6.81 -1.86 -17.73
CA ASP A 31 -6.02 -3.00 -18.19
C ASP A 31 -6.54 -4.36 -17.68
N PHE A 32 -7.65 -4.37 -16.94
CA PHE A 32 -8.27 -5.59 -16.42
C PHE A 32 -8.67 -6.60 -17.51
N ASP A 33 -9.02 -6.14 -18.71
CA ASP A 33 -9.34 -7.02 -19.85
C ASP A 33 -8.11 -7.79 -20.38
N LYS A 34 -6.90 -7.37 -20.00
CA LYS A 34 -5.64 -8.05 -20.37
C LYS A 34 -5.24 -9.13 -19.38
N ILE A 35 -5.97 -9.27 -18.26
CA ILE A 35 -5.68 -10.26 -17.23
C ILE A 35 -6.16 -11.64 -17.71
N SER A 36 -5.28 -12.63 -17.68
CA SER A 36 -5.59 -14.02 -18.12
C SER A 36 -6.59 -14.76 -17.22
N TYR A 37 -6.86 -14.23 -16.02
CA TYR A 37 -7.75 -14.79 -15.02
C TYR A 37 -9.06 -13.99 -14.93
N SER A 38 -10.09 -14.59 -14.34
CA SER A 38 -11.33 -13.86 -14.03
C SER A 38 -11.02 -12.62 -13.16
N PRO A 39 -11.55 -11.43 -13.48
CA PRO A 39 -11.35 -10.22 -12.69
C PRO A 39 -11.72 -10.41 -11.20
N LYS A 40 -12.72 -11.25 -10.91
CA LYS A 40 -13.12 -11.58 -9.54
C LYS A 40 -12.00 -12.29 -8.76
N ILE A 41 -11.31 -13.23 -9.40
CA ILE A 41 -10.20 -13.97 -8.80
C ILE A 41 -9.05 -13.00 -8.54
N PHE A 42 -8.68 -12.19 -9.54
CA PHE A 42 -7.62 -11.20 -9.42
C PHE A 42 -7.88 -10.22 -8.28
N LEU A 43 -9.06 -9.58 -8.24
CA LEU A 43 -9.42 -8.63 -7.20
C LEU A 43 -9.48 -9.26 -5.81
N SER A 44 -9.84 -10.54 -5.69
CA SER A 44 -9.83 -11.25 -4.41
C SER A 44 -8.41 -11.44 -3.88
N PHE A 45 -7.48 -11.88 -4.73
CA PHE A 45 -6.08 -12.02 -4.35
C PHE A 45 -5.41 -10.67 -4.10
N LEU A 46 -5.74 -9.64 -4.88
CA LEU A 46 -5.26 -8.28 -4.68
C LEU A 46 -5.73 -7.71 -3.33
N SER A 47 -7.00 -7.94 -2.98
CA SER A 47 -7.55 -7.55 -1.67
C SER A 47 -6.79 -8.23 -0.53
N LEU A 48 -6.57 -9.55 -0.63
CA LEU A 48 -5.83 -10.30 0.38
C LEU A 48 -4.38 -9.81 0.51
N LEU A 49 -3.72 -9.54 -0.62
CA LEU A 49 -2.37 -8.99 -0.66
C LEU A 49 -2.29 -7.64 0.08
N TYR A 50 -3.21 -6.71 -0.18
CA TYR A 50 -3.22 -5.41 0.50
C TYR A 50 -3.63 -5.48 1.97
N ILE A 51 -4.43 -6.48 2.37
CA ILE A 51 -4.66 -6.79 3.78
C ILE A 51 -3.32 -7.19 4.44
N ILE A 52 -2.55 -8.08 3.83
CA ILE A 52 -1.25 -8.52 4.38
C ILE A 52 -0.26 -7.34 4.44
N ILE A 53 -0.09 -6.60 3.34
CA ILE A 53 0.84 -5.45 3.26
C ILE A 53 0.44 -4.38 4.28
N GLY A 54 -0.85 -4.05 4.39
CA GLY A 54 -1.32 -3.03 5.33
C GLY A 54 -1.06 -3.43 6.78
N GLY A 55 -1.21 -4.73 7.10
CA GLY A 55 -0.91 -5.26 8.43
C GLY A 55 0.57 -5.15 8.76
N LEU A 56 1.45 -5.52 7.81
CA LEU A 56 2.90 -5.39 7.97
C LEU A 56 3.31 -3.93 8.12
N LEU A 57 2.79 -3.01 7.31
CA LEU A 57 3.08 -1.59 7.41
C LEU A 57 2.63 -0.99 8.75
N ALA A 58 1.40 -1.30 9.20
CA ALA A 58 0.89 -0.82 10.48
C ALA A 58 1.71 -1.37 11.67
N PHE A 59 2.11 -2.63 11.60
CA PHE A 59 3.00 -3.24 12.58
C PHE A 59 4.39 -2.57 12.58
N CYS A 60 5.04 -2.46 11.43
CA CYS A 60 6.35 -1.80 11.31
C CYS A 60 6.30 -0.34 11.79
N TYR A 61 5.24 0.40 11.45
CA TYR A 61 5.05 1.77 11.95
C TYR A 61 4.97 1.82 13.48
N SER A 62 4.35 0.81 14.12
CA SER A 62 4.23 0.73 15.57
C SER A 62 5.55 0.44 16.31
N LEU A 63 6.53 -0.15 15.63
CA LEU A 63 7.85 -0.47 16.19
C LEU A 63 8.79 0.73 16.22
N VAL A 64 8.51 1.78 15.46
CA VAL A 64 9.39 2.96 15.40
C VAL A 64 9.12 3.88 16.60
N ALA A 65 10.15 4.08 17.44
CA ALA A 65 10.05 4.84 18.68
C ALA A 65 9.94 6.37 18.49
N ASP A 66 10.40 6.92 17.36
CA ASP A 66 10.48 8.36 17.16
C ASP A 66 9.12 9.01 16.84
N LYS A 67 8.68 9.95 17.69
CA LYS A 67 7.40 10.66 17.58
C LYS A 67 7.48 12.04 16.92
N LYS A 68 8.66 12.53 16.52
CA LYS A 68 8.83 13.92 16.03
C LYS A 68 8.16 14.19 14.67
N HIS A 69 8.25 13.25 13.73
CA HIS A 69 7.76 13.43 12.35
C HIS A 69 6.83 12.29 11.94
N VAL A 70 5.71 12.15 12.66
CA VAL A 70 4.72 11.06 12.49
C VAL A 70 4.31 10.81 11.03
N PHE A 71 3.92 11.85 10.28
CA PHE A 71 3.47 11.70 8.89
C PHE A 71 4.61 11.35 7.93
N LEU A 72 5.73 12.08 8.00
CA LEU A 72 6.88 11.83 7.13
C LEU A 72 7.41 10.42 7.30
N ARG A 73 7.44 9.92 8.54
CA ARG A 73 7.80 8.53 8.84
C ARG A 73 6.87 7.53 8.18
N GLY A 74 5.56 7.76 8.26
CA GLY A 74 4.56 6.93 7.58
C GLY A 74 4.81 6.87 6.08
N ILE A 75 5.01 8.04 5.46
CA ILE A 75 5.31 8.16 4.03
C ILE A 75 6.59 7.40 3.68
N LEU A 76 7.69 7.61 4.41
CA LEU A 76 8.97 6.96 4.12
C LEU A 76 8.90 5.43 4.24
N LEU A 77 8.19 4.93 5.26
CA LEU A 77 7.94 3.49 5.42
C LEU A 77 7.13 2.94 4.24
N GLY A 78 6.10 3.68 3.84
CA GLY A 78 5.27 3.36 2.68
C GLY A 78 6.07 3.35 1.38
N VAL A 79 6.79 4.42 1.06
CA VAL A 79 7.64 4.55 -0.13
C VAL A 79 8.67 3.41 -0.19
N ALA A 80 9.32 3.08 0.93
CA ALA A 80 10.25 1.97 0.99
C ALA A 80 9.58 0.62 0.66
N ALA A 81 8.39 0.37 1.21
CA ALA A 81 7.62 -0.83 0.90
C ALA A 81 7.16 -0.85 -0.57
N GLY A 82 6.71 0.28 -1.11
CA GLY A 82 6.33 0.43 -2.51
C GLY A 82 7.49 0.10 -3.44
N PHE A 83 8.68 0.60 -3.14
CA PHE A 83 9.89 0.26 -3.89
C PHE A 83 10.19 -1.25 -3.85
N ILE A 84 10.11 -1.89 -2.68
CA ILE A 84 10.33 -3.34 -2.53
C ILE A 84 9.30 -4.15 -3.32
N ILE A 85 8.02 -3.78 -3.24
CA ILE A 85 6.93 -4.46 -3.96
C ILE A 85 7.14 -4.31 -5.47
N PHE A 86 7.49 -3.11 -5.94
CA PHE A 86 7.82 -2.88 -7.34
C PHE A 86 8.98 -3.79 -7.79
N LEU A 87 10.06 -3.90 -7.02
CA LEU A 87 11.19 -4.77 -7.36
C LEU A 87 10.74 -6.24 -7.49
N ILE A 88 9.87 -6.72 -6.60
CA ILE A 88 9.34 -8.09 -6.67
C ILE A 88 8.53 -8.29 -7.95
N ILE A 89 7.58 -7.39 -8.24
CA ILE A 89 6.73 -7.43 -9.43
C ILE A 89 7.57 -7.36 -10.71
N PHE A 90 8.55 -6.46 -10.73
CA PHE A 90 9.45 -6.24 -11.86
C PHE A 90 10.32 -7.47 -12.14
N VAL A 91 10.93 -8.07 -11.11
CA VAL A 91 11.76 -9.28 -11.25
C VAL A 91 10.93 -10.51 -11.65
N LEU A 92 9.69 -10.62 -11.15
CA LEU A 92 8.77 -11.70 -11.52
C LEU A 92 8.18 -11.55 -12.93
N GLY A 93 8.48 -10.45 -13.64
CA GLY A 93 8.06 -10.24 -15.03
C GLY A 93 6.56 -10.01 -15.22
N SER A 94 5.84 -9.63 -14.17
CA SER A 94 4.40 -9.36 -14.24
C SER A 94 4.04 -7.96 -14.75
N SER A 95 5.04 -7.08 -14.98
CA SER A 95 4.81 -5.84 -15.71
C SER A 95 4.46 -6.20 -17.16
N PHE A 96 3.17 -6.06 -17.47
CA PHE A 96 2.48 -6.65 -18.62
C PHE A 96 3.11 -6.26 -19.97
N LYS A 97 4.08 -7.06 -20.44
CA LYS A 97 4.31 -7.51 -21.82
C LYS A 97 5.67 -8.19 -21.93
N VAL A 98 5.66 -9.52 -21.93
CA VAL A 98 6.75 -10.33 -22.49
C VAL A 98 6.90 -9.91 -23.97
N GLY A 99 7.90 -9.08 -24.27
CA GLY A 99 8.25 -8.65 -25.63
C GLY A 99 8.30 -7.14 -25.91
N GLN A 100 7.80 -6.27 -25.02
CA GLN A 100 7.88 -4.80 -25.17
C GLN A 100 7.99 -4.10 -23.80
N ILE A 101 9.09 -4.34 -23.08
CA ILE A 101 9.43 -3.52 -21.92
C ILE A 101 9.81 -2.12 -22.44
N ASN A 102 8.82 -1.22 -22.50
CA ASN A 102 9.11 0.20 -22.64
C ASN A 102 9.51 0.70 -21.25
N SER A 103 10.73 1.24 -21.11
CA SER A 103 11.25 1.81 -19.87
C SER A 103 10.31 2.85 -19.26
N LEU A 104 9.48 3.50 -20.08
CA LEU A 104 8.44 4.42 -19.64
C LEU A 104 7.36 3.73 -18.78
N HIS A 105 6.86 2.56 -19.18
CA HIS A 105 5.81 1.86 -18.43
C HIS A 105 6.33 1.40 -17.06
N ALA A 106 7.51 0.79 -17.03
CA ALA A 106 8.14 0.40 -15.77
C ALA A 106 8.38 1.59 -14.83
N THR A 107 8.76 2.75 -15.39
CA THR A 107 8.95 3.98 -14.60
C THR A 107 7.63 4.50 -14.03
N LEU A 108 6.55 4.48 -14.83
CA LEU A 108 5.21 4.90 -14.38
C LEU A 108 4.68 3.95 -13.30
N ASP A 109 4.83 2.64 -13.47
CA ASP A 109 4.45 1.63 -12.47
C ASP A 109 5.24 1.83 -11.17
N LEU A 110 6.56 2.08 -11.26
CA LEU A 110 7.38 2.40 -10.09
C LEU A 110 6.85 3.64 -9.37
N ILE A 111 6.66 4.75 -10.09
CA ILE A 111 6.17 6.01 -9.49
C ILE A 111 4.82 5.78 -8.83
N TRP A 112 3.91 5.06 -9.49
CA TRP A 112 2.62 4.75 -8.92
C TRP A 112 2.73 3.90 -7.65
N GLN A 113 3.61 2.89 -7.64
CA GLN A 113 3.87 2.07 -6.46
C GLN A 113 4.49 2.88 -5.30
N LEU A 114 5.29 3.90 -5.57
CA LEU A 114 5.78 4.78 -4.51
C LEU A 114 4.66 5.66 -3.94
N ILE A 115 3.77 6.16 -4.81
CA ILE A 115 2.62 7.00 -4.43
C ILE A 115 1.60 6.18 -3.62
N GLU A 116 1.22 5.00 -4.11
CA GLU A 116 0.21 4.14 -3.50
C GLU A 116 0.59 3.76 -2.07
N GLN A 117 1.79 3.22 -1.88
CA GLN A 117 2.25 2.77 -0.58
C GLN A 117 2.64 3.96 0.31
N GLY A 118 3.17 5.06 -0.26
CA GLY A 118 3.43 6.30 0.46
C GLY A 118 2.15 6.92 1.04
N ALA A 119 1.09 7.00 0.26
CA ALA A 119 -0.22 7.47 0.70
C ALA A 119 -0.82 6.55 1.78
N ALA A 120 -0.71 5.23 1.60
CA ALA A 120 -1.11 4.27 2.61
C ALA A 120 -0.34 4.40 3.93
N GLY A 121 0.97 4.59 3.86
CA GLY A 121 1.83 4.85 5.00
C GLY A 121 1.45 6.14 5.75
N MET A 122 1.09 7.19 5.01
CA MET A 122 0.54 8.43 5.58
C MET A 122 -0.80 8.19 6.30
N ALA A 123 -1.72 7.45 5.69
CA ALA A 123 -3.01 7.12 6.29
C ALA A 123 -2.87 6.27 7.56
N ILE A 124 -1.97 5.28 7.54
CA ILE A 124 -1.58 4.50 8.71
C ILE A 124 -1.09 5.43 9.81
N ALA A 125 -0.16 6.34 9.50
CA ALA A 125 0.38 7.28 10.47
C ALA A 125 -0.70 8.18 11.09
N TYR A 126 -1.60 8.71 10.26
CA TYR A 126 -2.72 9.55 10.68
C TYR A 126 -3.63 8.81 11.66
N VAL A 127 -4.14 7.64 11.26
CA VAL A 127 -5.11 6.87 12.06
C VAL A 127 -4.47 6.37 13.34
N TYR A 128 -3.21 5.91 13.28
CA TYR A 128 -2.50 5.40 14.45
C TYR A 128 -2.39 6.50 15.52
N HIS A 129 -1.95 7.69 15.09
CA HIS A 129 -1.76 8.80 16.01
C HIS A 129 -3.08 9.35 16.52
N TYR A 130 -4.11 9.43 15.67
CA TYR A 130 -5.44 9.85 16.07
C TYR A 130 -6.00 8.97 17.20
N ILE A 131 -5.90 7.64 17.06
CA ILE A 131 -6.35 6.71 18.10
C ILE A 131 -5.47 6.81 19.36
N GLU A 132 -4.15 6.93 19.22
CA GLU A 132 -3.24 7.11 20.36
C GLU A 132 -3.59 8.35 21.19
N GLN A 133 -3.86 9.49 20.54
CA GLN A 133 -4.28 10.72 21.24
C GLN A 133 -5.64 10.56 21.92
N ARG A 134 -6.59 9.89 21.27
CA ARG A 134 -7.90 9.58 21.88
C ARG A 134 -7.74 8.70 23.12
N GLU A 135 -6.89 7.69 23.08
CA GLU A 135 -6.62 6.83 24.23
C GLU A 135 -5.96 7.60 25.39
N ILE A 136 -5.13 8.61 25.12
CA ILE A 136 -4.51 9.45 26.16
C ILE A 136 -5.52 10.42 26.79
N LEU A 137 -6.47 10.95 26.01
CA LEU A 137 -7.43 11.95 26.50
C LEU A 137 -8.61 11.36 27.30
N PHE A 138 -8.93 10.08 27.10
CA PHE A 138 -10.12 9.43 27.65
C PHE A 138 -9.81 8.25 28.60
N ASN A 139 -8.53 8.03 28.95
CA ASN A 139 -8.09 7.14 30.03
C ASN A 139 -7.40 7.95 31.13
#